data_AF-A0A4R9PCY0-F1
#
_entry.id   AF-A0A4R9PCY0-F1
#
_cell.length_a   1.000
_cell.length_b   1.000
_cell.length_c   1.000
_cell.angle_alpha   90.00
_cell.angle_beta   90.00
_cell.angle_gamma   90.00
#
_symmetry.space_group_name_H-M   'P 1'
#
loop_
_entity.id
_entity.type
_entity.pdbx_description
1 polymer ?
#
loop_
_entity_poly.entity_id
_entity_poly.type
_entity_poly.pdbx_seq_one_letter_code
_entity_poly.pdbx_strand_id
1 'polypeptide(L)'
;ANPYFGQTVIVTKSIEARNRLKPVLEKLLREEFVGTDAFVKPLELGPPVGRPVQYRVGGPDIQTVRDLAQEFAGIISANPQLAAPTFDWNEPQRML
;
A
#
# COMPACT_ATOMS: atom_id res chain seq x y z
N ALA A 1 -9.99 -5.66 -16.08
CA ALA A 1 -9.54 -5.90 -14.70
C ALA A 1 -8.03 -5.89 -14.70
N ASN A 2 -7.37 -5.19 -13.76
CA ASN A 2 -5.92 -5.25 -13.63
C ASN A 2 -5.52 -6.55 -12.90
N PRO A 3 -4.49 -7.28 -13.35
CA PRO A 3 -4.10 -8.56 -12.76
C PRO A 3 -3.47 -8.42 -11.37
N TYR A 4 -3.16 -7.19 -10.94
CA TYR A 4 -2.45 -6.87 -9.69
C TYR A 4 -3.34 -6.21 -8.62
N PHE A 5 -4.65 -6.03 -8.87
CA PHE A 5 -5.53 -5.30 -7.96
C PHE A 5 -6.82 -6.06 -7.65
N GLY A 6 -7.16 -6.13 -6.37
CA GLY A 6 -8.43 -6.64 -5.86
C GLY A 6 -8.96 -5.76 -4.73
N GLN A 7 -10.28 -5.72 -4.59
CA GLN A 7 -10.94 -4.95 -3.53
C GLN A 7 -12.05 -5.78 -2.88
N THR A 8 -12.12 -5.73 -1.55
CA THR A 8 -13.20 -6.32 -0.77
C THR A 8 -13.84 -5.24 0.10
N VAL A 9 -15.17 -5.12 0.02
CA VAL A 9 -15.94 -4.17 0.83
C VAL A 9 -16.62 -4.91 1.97
N ILE A 10 -16.39 -4.47 3.20
CA ILE A 10 -16.97 -5.07 4.42
C ILE A 10 -17.88 -4.03 5.08
N VAL A 11 -19.16 -4.39 5.28
CA VAL A 11 -20.13 -3.56 5.99
C VAL A 11 -20.31 -4.10 7.40
N THR A 12 -19.94 -3.30 8.40
CA THR A 12 -20.08 -3.65 9.82
C THR A 12 -21.38 -3.15 10.42
N LYS A 13 -21.87 -3.80 11.48
CA LYS A 13 -23.12 -3.44 12.16
C LYS A 13 -23.11 -2.06 12.85
N SER A 14 -21.94 -1.56 13.24
CA SER A 14 -21.77 -0.25 13.88
C SER A 14 -20.35 0.30 13.71
N ILE A 15 -20.12 1.56 14.09
CA ILE A 15 -18.81 2.20 14.07
C ILE A 15 -17.85 1.52 15.06
N GLU A 16 -18.33 1.14 16.24
CA GLU A 16 -17.54 0.44 17.26
C GLU A 16 -17.11 -0.93 16.74
N ALA A 17 -17.99 -1.64 16.04
CA ALA A 17 -17.65 -2.91 15.40
C ALA A 17 -16.57 -2.73 14.32
N ARG A 18 -16.67 -1.68 13.50
CA ARG A 18 -15.64 -1.32 12.51
C ARG A 18 -14.29 -1.06 13.15
N ASN A 19 -14.27 -0.27 14.23
CA ASN A 19 -13.04 0.12 14.91
C ASN A 19 -12.35 -1.08 15.58
N ARG A 20 -13.12 -2.08 16.05
CA ARG A 20 -12.55 -3.36 16.53
C ARG A 20 -12.06 -4.26 15.38
N LEU A 21 -12.75 -4.26 14.25
CA LEU A 21 -12.42 -5.13 13.11
C LEU A 21 -11.15 -4.69 12.37
N LYS A 22 -10.92 -3.38 12.23
CA LYS A 22 -9.75 -2.83 11.51
C LYS A 22 -8.40 -3.43 11.97
N PRO A 23 -8.02 -3.37 13.26
CA PRO A 23 -6.75 -3.92 13.71
C PRO A 23 -6.67 -5.45 13.57
N VAL A 24 -7.80 -6.17 13.62
CA VAL A 24 -7.85 -7.63 13.40
C VAL A 24 -7.48 -7.96 11.95
N LEU A 25 -8.07 -7.23 10.98
CA LEU A 25 -7.75 -7.41 9.56
C LEU A 25 -6.30 -7.00 9.26
N GLU A 26 -5.84 -5.89 9.83
CA GLU A 26 -4.45 -5.44 9.66
C GLU A 26 -3.46 -6.48 10.21
N LYS A 27 -3.76 -7.11 11.35
CA LYS A 27 -2.95 -8.19 11.91
C LYS A 27 -2.96 -9.41 10.99
N LEU A 28 -4.14 -9.88 10.59
CA LEU A 28 -4.31 -11.02 9.67
C LEU A 28 -3.52 -10.83 8.38
N LEU A 29 -3.61 -9.65 7.75
CA LEU A 29 -2.91 -9.35 6.50
C LEU A 29 -1.40 -9.33 6.68
N ARG A 30 -0.90 -8.84 7.82
CA ARG A 30 0.55 -8.86 8.11
C ARG A 30 1.08 -10.27 8.37
N GLU A 31 0.30 -11.12 9.02
CA GLU A 31 0.77 -12.45 9.46
C GLU A 31 0.59 -13.52 8.39
N GLU A 32 -0.54 -13.51 7.66
CA GLU A 32 -0.91 -14.60 6.74
C GLU A 32 -0.71 -14.25 5.26
N PHE A 33 -0.58 -12.97 4.91
CA PHE A 33 -0.47 -12.49 3.52
C PHE A 33 0.88 -11.83 3.25
N VAL A 34 1.97 -12.51 3.64
CA VAL A 34 3.34 -12.03 3.43
C VAL A 34 3.61 -11.79 1.94
N GLY A 35 4.27 -10.67 1.61
CA GLY A 35 4.59 -10.27 0.24
C GLY A 35 3.40 -9.69 -0.54
N THR A 36 2.21 -9.59 0.06
CA THR A 36 1.05 -8.93 -0.55
C THR A 36 0.95 -7.50 -0.07
N ASP A 37 0.83 -6.54 -0.99
CA ASP A 37 0.45 -5.19 -0.60
C ASP A 37 -1.03 -5.13 -0.24
N ALA A 38 -1.33 -4.91 1.04
CA ALA A 38 -2.69 -4.81 1.55
C ALA A 38 -2.88 -3.56 2.39
N PHE A 39 -3.98 -2.83 2.16
CA PHE A 39 -4.29 -1.58 2.83
C PHE A 39 -5.74 -1.55 3.33
N VAL A 40 -5.92 -1.67 4.65
CA VAL A 40 -7.24 -1.58 5.30
C VAL A 40 -7.57 -0.12 5.57
N LYS A 41 -8.59 0.40 4.88
CA LYS A 41 -9.05 1.78 5.09
C LYS A 41 -10.57 1.89 5.21
N PRO A 42 -11.09 2.86 5.99
CA PRO A 42 -12.49 3.21 5.93
C PRO A 42 -12.84 3.81 4.56
N LEU A 43 -14.12 3.76 4.20
CA LEU A 43 -14.60 4.45 3.01
C LEU A 43 -14.45 5.97 3.19
N GLU A 44 -13.76 6.59 2.25
CA GLU A 44 -13.55 8.04 2.21
C GLU A 44 -14.85 8.76 1.81
N LEU A 45 -15.13 9.89 2.44
CA LEU A 45 -16.19 10.81 2.01
C LEU A 45 -15.54 11.94 1.22
N GLY A 46 -15.52 11.82 -0.11
CA GLY A 46 -14.89 12.79 -1.01
C GLY A 46 -14.15 12.13 -2.17
N PRO A 47 -13.42 12.91 -2.98
CA PRO A 47 -12.59 12.38 -4.05
C PRO A 47 -11.55 11.39 -3.49
N PRO A 48 -11.34 10.23 -4.14
CA PRO A 48 -10.41 9.22 -3.64
C PRO A 48 -8.97 9.74 -3.71
N VAL A 49 -8.24 9.66 -2.60
CA VAL A 49 -6.84 10.15 -2.52
C VAL A 49 -5.79 9.03 -2.49
N GLY A 50 -6.20 7.77 -2.40
CA GLY A 50 -5.29 6.63 -2.37
C GLY A 50 -4.65 6.45 -0.99
N ARG A 51 -3.30 6.41 -0.92
CA ARG A 51 -2.55 6.42 0.35
C ARG A 51 -2.32 7.88 0.80
N PRO A 52 -2.31 8.17 2.12
CA PRO A 52 -2.14 9.53 2.62
C PRO A 52 -0.79 10.17 2.26
N VAL A 53 0.27 9.36 2.13
CA VAL A 53 1.62 9.82 1.75
C VAL A 53 2.04 9.05 0.52
N GLN A 54 2.36 9.79 -0.54
CA GLN A 54 2.79 9.25 -1.83
C GLN A 54 3.86 10.18 -2.40
N TYR A 55 4.89 9.57 -2.98
CA TYR A 55 5.94 10.28 -3.69
C TYR A 55 6.09 9.69 -5.08
N ARG A 56 6.39 10.55 -6.06
CA ARG A 56 6.73 10.14 -7.41
C ARG A 56 8.20 10.43 -7.65
N VAL A 57 8.97 9.37 -7.90
CA VAL A 57 10.34 9.47 -8.42
C VAL A 57 10.27 9.31 -9.94
N GLY A 58 10.87 10.22 -10.68
CA GLY A 58 10.80 10.24 -12.14
C GLY A 58 12.13 10.60 -12.76
N GLY A 59 12.40 10.03 -13.93
CA GLY A 59 13.63 10.22 -14.68
C GLY A 59 13.59 9.48 -16.01
N PRO A 60 14.52 9.78 -16.93
CA PRO A 60 14.54 9.19 -18.27
C PRO A 60 15.07 7.75 -18.30
N ASP A 61 15.88 7.35 -17.31
CA ASP A 61 16.47 6.01 -17.20
C ASP A 61 15.77 5.18 -16.13
N ILE A 62 15.23 4.02 -16.53
CA ILE A 62 14.41 3.17 -15.66
C ILE A 62 15.21 2.62 -14.48
N GLN A 63 16.43 2.13 -14.73
CA GLN A 63 17.20 1.47 -13.69
C GLN A 63 17.66 2.46 -12.63
N THR A 64 18.12 3.64 -13.06
CA THR A 64 18.46 4.76 -12.18
C THR A 64 17.27 5.18 -11.32
N VAL A 65 16.06 5.26 -11.89
CA VAL A 65 14.85 5.61 -11.13
C VAL A 65 14.52 4.56 -10.07
N ARG A 66 14.69 3.27 -10.36
CA ARG A 66 14.46 2.19 -9.39
C ARG A 66 15.45 2.23 -8.25
N ASP A 67 16.73 2.42 -8.55
CA ASP A 67 17.79 2.49 -7.54
C ASP A 67 17.55 3.69 -6.60
N LEU A 68 17.29 4.87 -7.17
CA LEU A 68 16.95 6.07 -6.41
C LEU A 68 15.65 5.92 -5.60
N ALA A 69 14.64 5.23 -6.13
CA ALA A 69 13.41 4.97 -5.38
C ALA A 69 13.68 4.08 -4.16
N GLN A 70 14.55 3.07 -4.26
CA GLN A 70 14.94 2.21 -3.15
C GLN A 70 15.72 3.00 -2.08
N GLU A 71 16.67 3.84 -2.49
CA GLU A 71 17.40 4.74 -1.58
C GLU A 71 16.44 5.69 -0.84
N PHE A 72 15.53 6.32 -1.58
CA PHE A 72 14.51 7.21 -1.02
C PHE A 72 13.59 6.48 -0.03
N ALA A 73 13.17 5.26 -0.35
CA ALA A 73 12.39 4.43 0.55
C ALA A 73 13.14 4.10 1.85
N GLY A 74 14.46 3.88 1.78
CA GLY A 74 15.32 3.69 2.95
C GLY A 74 15.29 4.92 3.88
N ILE A 75 15.38 6.12 3.32
CA ILE A 75 15.31 7.38 4.08
C ILE A 75 13.94 7.56 4.72
N ILE A 76 12.87 7.38 3.95
CA ILE A 76 11.49 7.53 4.43
C ILE A 76 11.16 6.52 5.54
N SER A 77 11.69 5.29 5.44
CA SER A 77 11.49 4.24 6.43
C SER A 77 12.13 4.54 7.79
N ALA A 78 13.02 5.54 7.89
CA ALA A 78 13.58 5.97 9.16
C ALA A 78 12.55 6.69 10.06
N ASN A 79 11.41 7.15 9.52
CA ASN A 79 10.36 7.75 10.31
C ASN A 79 9.45 6.67 10.94
N PRO A 80 9.43 6.51 12.28
CA PRO A 80 8.65 5.48 12.95
C PRO A 80 7.12 5.68 12.84
N GLN A 81 6.67 6.84 12.39
CA GLN A 81 5.24 7.12 12.17
C GLN A 81 4.72 6.57 10.83
N LEU A 82 5.61 6.10 9.96
CA LEU A 82 5.25 5.55 8.65
C LEU A 82 5.28 4.03 8.68
N ALA A 83 4.33 3.42 7.95
CA ALA A 83 4.38 2.01 7.63
C ALA A 83 5.43 1.74 6.53
N ALA A 84 5.77 0.46 6.34
CA ALA A 84 6.70 0.05 5.29
C ALA A 84 6.28 0.60 3.90
N PRO A 85 7.21 1.20 3.15
CA PRO A 85 6.93 1.73 1.82
C PRO A 85 6.62 0.61 0.83
N THR A 86 5.77 0.92 -0.13
CA THR A 86 5.37 0.03 -1.23
C THR A 86 5.72 0.71 -2.54
N PHE A 87 6.32 -0.04 -3.46
CA PHE A 87 6.74 0.49 -4.75
C PHE A 87 5.70 0.23 -5.83
N ASP A 88 5.61 1.15 -6.79
CA ASP A 88 4.90 0.91 -8.04
C ASP A 88 5.90 0.36 -9.08
N TRP A 89 5.44 -0.54 -9.95
CA TRP A 89 6.17 -1.10 -11.12
C TRP A 89 7.65 -1.52 -10.91
N ASN A 90 8.01 -1.95 -9.70
CA ASN A 90 9.40 -2.26 -9.33
C ASN A 90 9.88 -3.66 -9.75
N GLU A 91 8.95 -4.55 -10.10
CA GLU A 91 9.27 -5.88 -10.62
C GLU A 91 9.20 -5.89 -12.16
N PRO A 92 10.04 -6.68 -12.86
CA PRO A 92 9.86 -6.90 -14.29
C PRO A 92 8.47 -7.48 -14.55
N GLN A 93 7.75 -6.90 -15.51
CA GLN A 93 6.48 -7.48 -15.92
C GLN A 93 6.75 -8.90 -16.44
N ARG A 94 6.08 -9.91 -15.85
CA ARG A 94 6.08 -11.25 -16.44
C ARG A 94 5.54 -11.13 -17.86
N MET A 95 6.40 -11.36 -18.86
CA MET A 95 5.95 -11.61 -20.22
C MET A 95 5.32 -13.00 -20.23
N LEU A 96 4.06 -13.08 -20.66
CA LEU A 96 3.40 -14.35 -21.00
C LEU A 96 3.89 -14.83 -22.36
#